data_AF-V5GL45-F1
#
_entry.id   AF-V5GL45-F1
#
_cell.length_a   1.000
_cell.length_b   1.000
_cell.length_c   1.000
_cell.angle_alpha   90.00
_cell.angle_beta   90.00
_cell.angle_gamma   90.00
#
_symmetry.space_group_name_H-M   'P 1'
#
loop_
_entity.id
_entity.type
_entity.pdbx_description
1 polymer ?
#
loop_
_entity_poly.entity_id
_entity_poly.type
_entity_poly.pdbx_seq_one_letter_code
_entity_poly.pdbx_strand_id
1 'polypeptide(L)'
;MLNETATRFARATSKSKLAAGILFLRVAESLFGGSDFKCYETVDCFKKGDDMTLPTGFPSSPESVGTKFNLYSMQHKGQAVQISESSPKETLNSYFGTKKDLVFIVHGFGQGEHSTMPIEMKDAFLEKMDCNFVIVLWTEGAKKPLYNIAAANTALVGRQIAFLLKKLTEEFPDTVLSSEVHLIGFSLGAHVAGFCGRTFTLITNKTIGRITGLDPANALFTNSGVHLRASDADFVDVIHTNRGQASRGKMGIDKQCGQVDFYPNGGSRQPGCSWFSVWLQPQEIGGVFRRITDGRTLQVCLLFLHQWVAGQRECV
;
A
#
# COMPACT_ATOMS: atom_id res chain seq x y z
N MET A 1 46.83 2.50 -48.32
CA MET A 1 46.46 3.10 -47.01
C MET A 1 45.59 2.14 -46.18
N LEU A 2 46.02 0.89 -45.98
CA LEU A 2 45.28 -0.12 -45.20
C LEU A 2 46.20 -0.94 -44.27
N ASN A 3 47.41 -0.44 -43.99
CA ASN A 3 48.39 -1.18 -43.19
C ASN A 3 49.01 -0.37 -42.04
N GLU A 4 48.50 0.83 -41.74
CA GLU A 4 48.95 1.62 -40.57
C GLU A 4 47.89 1.75 -39.47
N THR A 5 46.60 1.53 -39.78
CA THR A 5 45.51 1.65 -38.80
C THR A 5 45.34 0.38 -37.94
N ALA A 6 45.63 -0.80 -38.49
CA ALA A 6 45.56 -2.07 -37.75
C ALA A 6 46.69 -2.19 -36.70
N THR A 7 47.86 -1.61 -36.97
CA THR A 7 49.03 -1.66 -36.11
C THR A 7 48.92 -0.72 -34.90
N ARG A 8 48.06 0.31 -34.96
CA ARG A 8 47.78 1.21 -33.83
C ARG A 8 46.85 0.59 -32.78
N PHE A 9 45.96 -0.34 -33.15
CA PHE A 9 45.10 -1.05 -32.18
C PHE A 9 45.82 -2.13 -31.38
N ALA A 10 46.94 -2.65 -31.88
CA ALA A 10 47.79 -3.61 -31.17
C ALA A 10 48.68 -2.96 -30.09
N ARG A 11 48.87 -1.63 -30.11
CA ARG A 11 49.68 -0.87 -29.15
C ARG A 11 48.90 -0.19 -28.03
N ALA A 12 47.58 -0.40 -27.97
CA ALA A 12 46.74 0.16 -26.93
C ALA A 12 46.90 -0.67 -25.64
N THR A 13 47.32 -0.03 -24.55
CA THR A 13 47.54 -0.69 -23.25
C THR A 13 46.25 -1.36 -22.76
N SER A 14 46.38 -2.43 -21.96
CA SER A 14 45.25 -3.21 -21.39
C SER A 14 44.09 -2.32 -20.87
N LYS A 15 44.40 -1.18 -20.27
CA LYS A 15 43.42 -0.19 -19.77
C LYS A 15 42.54 0.43 -20.86
N SER A 16 43.06 0.66 -22.06
CA SER A 16 42.33 1.29 -23.18
C SER A 16 41.39 0.33 -23.91
N LYS A 17 41.76 -0.96 -24.01
CA LYS A 17 40.86 -2.03 -24.50
C LYS A 17 39.75 -2.32 -23.49
N LEU A 18 40.06 -2.26 -22.19
CA LEU A 18 39.08 -2.37 -21.11
C LEU A 18 38.10 -1.18 -21.12
N ALA A 19 38.60 0.05 -21.29
CA ALA A 19 37.76 1.24 -21.37
C ALA A 19 36.84 1.25 -22.60
N ALA A 20 37.32 0.81 -23.77
CA ALA A 20 36.50 0.67 -24.97
C ALA A 20 35.46 -0.46 -24.83
N GLY A 21 35.81 -1.58 -24.19
CA GLY A 21 34.88 -2.66 -23.87
C GLY A 21 33.81 -2.26 -22.85
N ILE A 22 34.17 -1.48 -21.83
CA ILE A 22 33.23 -0.90 -20.85
C ILE A 22 32.32 0.13 -21.53
N LEU A 23 32.84 0.95 -22.46
CA LEU A 23 32.02 1.91 -23.21
C LEU A 23 31.05 1.20 -24.16
N PHE A 24 31.47 0.11 -24.82
CA PHE A 24 30.59 -0.72 -25.66
C PHE A 24 29.53 -1.47 -24.83
N LEU A 25 29.87 -1.96 -23.64
CA LEU A 25 28.92 -2.55 -22.69
C LEU A 25 27.90 -1.52 -22.20
N ARG A 26 28.34 -0.32 -21.82
CA ARG A 26 27.44 0.75 -21.37
C ARG A 26 26.53 1.28 -22.48
N VAL A 27 27.02 1.31 -23.72
CA VAL A 27 26.22 1.69 -24.89
C VAL A 27 25.24 0.55 -25.25
N ALA A 28 25.62 -0.72 -25.10
CA ALA A 28 24.74 -1.87 -25.30
C ALA A 28 23.65 -2.00 -24.22
N GLU A 29 23.97 -1.76 -22.94
CA GLU A 29 23.00 -1.67 -21.83
C GLU A 29 21.97 -0.55 -22.08
N SER A 30 22.43 0.60 -22.60
CA SER A 30 21.57 1.74 -22.92
C SER A 30 20.71 1.51 -24.18
N LEU A 31 21.12 0.60 -25.08
CA LEU A 31 20.41 0.32 -26.34
C LEU A 31 19.45 -0.88 -26.27
N PHE A 32 19.63 -1.84 -25.34
CA PHE A 32 18.87 -3.10 -25.36
C PHE A 32 18.44 -3.71 -24.02
N GLY A 33 18.61 -3.09 -22.85
CA GLY A 33 18.07 -3.68 -21.62
C GLY A 33 18.24 -2.84 -20.35
N GLY A 34 17.15 -2.24 -19.86
CA GLY A 34 17.14 -1.67 -18.51
C GLY A 34 17.25 -2.77 -17.44
N SER A 35 17.90 -2.47 -16.31
CA SER A 35 18.15 -3.44 -15.23
C SER A 35 16.91 -4.27 -14.83
N ASP A 36 17.13 -5.54 -14.50
CA ASP A 36 16.06 -6.46 -14.06
C ASP A 36 15.60 -6.22 -12.62
N PHE A 37 16.36 -5.40 -11.88
CA PHE A 37 16.03 -5.01 -10.52
C PHE A 37 16.36 -3.54 -10.24
N LYS A 38 15.79 -3.00 -9.16
CA LYS A 38 16.09 -1.69 -8.59
C LYS A 38 16.09 -1.78 -7.07
N CYS A 39 17.15 -1.32 -6.42
CA CYS A 39 17.34 -1.44 -4.97
C CYS A 39 17.36 -0.08 -4.28
N TYR A 40 16.91 -0.08 -3.03
CA TYR A 40 17.03 1.04 -2.11
C TYR A 40 17.57 0.56 -0.77
N GLU A 41 18.34 1.40 -0.10
CA GLU A 41 19.02 1.06 1.15
C GLU A 41 18.06 0.59 2.26
N THR A 42 16.89 1.24 2.37
CA THR A 42 15.93 0.99 3.46
C THR A 42 14.88 -0.07 3.13
N VAL A 43 14.72 -0.44 1.86
CA VAL A 43 13.62 -1.33 1.43
C VAL A 43 14.06 -2.40 0.44
N ASP A 44 15.36 -2.73 0.37
CA ASP A 44 15.90 -3.80 -0.48
C ASP A 44 15.54 -3.63 -1.99
N CYS A 45 15.67 -4.70 -2.77
CA CYS A 45 15.50 -4.74 -4.21
C CYS A 45 14.09 -5.14 -4.66
N PHE A 46 13.62 -4.50 -5.72
CA PHE A 46 12.42 -4.86 -6.49
C PHE A 46 12.87 -5.52 -7.80
N LYS A 47 12.29 -6.66 -8.18
CA LYS A 47 12.71 -7.43 -9.35
C LYS A 47 11.57 -7.57 -10.35
N LYS A 48 11.84 -7.37 -11.64
CA LYS A 48 10.84 -7.62 -12.69
C LYS A 48 10.38 -9.08 -12.67
N GLY A 49 9.07 -9.27 -12.73
CA GLY A 49 8.44 -10.60 -12.77
C GLY A 49 8.39 -11.32 -11.42
N ASP A 50 8.79 -10.67 -10.32
CA ASP A 50 8.42 -11.15 -8.99
C ASP A 50 6.92 -10.91 -8.73
N ASP A 51 6.40 -11.45 -7.62
CA ASP A 51 4.99 -11.26 -7.26
C ASP A 51 4.73 -9.91 -6.56
N MET A 52 5.70 -8.99 -6.54
CA MET A 52 5.62 -7.71 -5.81
C MET A 52 5.73 -6.50 -6.74
N THR A 53 6.28 -6.66 -7.93
CA THR A 53 6.66 -5.58 -8.85
C THR A 53 5.74 -5.61 -10.06
N LEU A 54 4.98 -4.53 -10.24
CA LEU A 54 4.10 -4.42 -11.41
C LEU A 54 4.90 -4.40 -12.72
N PRO A 55 4.38 -4.99 -13.80
CA PRO A 55 5.00 -4.94 -15.12
C PRO A 55 5.24 -3.53 -15.66
N THR A 56 4.52 -2.53 -15.14
CA THR A 56 4.61 -1.14 -15.57
C THR A 56 5.89 -0.42 -15.15
N GLY A 57 6.61 -0.93 -14.15
CA GLY A 57 7.88 -0.34 -13.72
C GLY A 57 8.16 -0.49 -12.23
N PHE A 58 9.39 -0.12 -11.84
CA PHE A 58 9.82 -0.09 -10.45
C PHE A 58 9.23 1.11 -9.70
N PRO A 59 9.07 1.00 -8.36
CA PRO A 59 8.68 2.14 -7.54
C PRO A 59 9.69 3.30 -7.63
N SER A 60 9.25 4.50 -7.24
CA SER A 60 10.11 5.66 -6.94
C SER A 60 10.96 5.40 -5.68
N SER A 61 11.89 6.30 -5.34
CA SER A 61 12.71 6.13 -4.12
C SER A 61 11.87 6.38 -2.85
N PRO A 62 12.25 5.80 -1.69
CA PRO A 62 11.58 6.06 -0.41
C PRO A 62 11.39 7.55 -0.09
N GLU A 63 12.39 8.39 -0.40
CA GLU A 63 12.36 9.84 -0.17
C GLU A 63 11.35 10.54 -1.07
N SER A 64 11.24 10.09 -2.33
CA SER A 64 10.27 10.63 -3.28
C SER A 64 8.84 10.19 -2.97
N VAL A 65 8.65 8.99 -2.42
CA VAL A 65 7.33 8.51 -1.99
C VAL A 65 6.89 9.20 -0.70
N GLY A 66 7.83 9.47 0.20
CA GLY A 66 7.61 10.30 1.38
C GLY A 66 6.65 9.70 2.40
N THR A 67 6.68 8.37 2.58
CA THR A 67 5.77 7.66 3.49
C THR A 67 5.97 8.10 4.94
N LYS A 68 4.87 8.43 5.62
CA LYS A 68 4.82 8.77 7.05
C LYS A 68 3.87 7.81 7.76
N PHE A 69 4.24 7.40 8.97
CA PHE A 69 3.43 6.55 9.83
C PHE A 69 2.94 7.36 11.03
N ASN A 70 1.67 7.74 11.01
CA ASN A 70 1.08 8.52 12.08
C ASN A 70 0.37 7.59 13.07
N LEU A 71 0.97 7.42 14.25
CA LEU A 71 0.45 6.62 15.35
C LEU A 71 -0.57 7.41 16.16
N TYR A 72 -1.70 6.78 16.44
CA TYR A 72 -2.76 7.26 17.31
C TYR A 72 -3.12 6.19 18.33
N SER A 73 -3.65 6.64 19.46
CA SER A 73 -4.19 5.77 20.52
C SER A 73 -5.43 6.41 21.14
N MET A 74 -6.15 5.66 21.97
CA MET A 74 -7.30 6.21 22.71
C MET A 74 -6.93 7.40 23.61
N GLN A 75 -5.70 7.43 24.14
CA GLN A 75 -5.21 8.54 24.99
C GLN A 75 -4.85 9.78 24.17
N HIS A 76 -4.44 9.61 22.92
CA HIS A 76 -3.98 10.67 22.02
C HIS A 76 -4.79 10.68 20.71
N LYS A 77 -6.13 10.76 20.82
CA LYS A 77 -7.02 10.62 19.64
C LYS A 77 -6.78 11.70 18.58
N GLY A 78 -6.49 12.93 19.02
CA GLY A 78 -6.35 14.12 18.16
C GLY A 78 -4.91 14.52 17.81
N GLN A 79 -3.91 13.86 18.39
CA GLN A 79 -2.50 14.20 18.17
C GLN A 79 -1.73 12.94 17.74
N ALA A 80 -1.30 12.92 16.49
CA ALA A 80 -0.47 11.84 15.97
C ALA A 80 0.96 11.93 16.52
N VAL A 81 1.57 10.77 16.76
CA VAL A 81 3.02 10.64 16.90
C VAL A 81 3.56 9.98 15.64
N GLN A 82 4.49 10.65 14.95
CA GLN A 82 5.13 10.05 13.79
C GLN A 82 6.14 9.00 14.25
N ILE A 83 6.01 7.77 13.74
CA ILE A 83 6.91 6.65 14.04
C ILE A 83 7.62 6.16 12.77
N SER A 84 8.70 5.42 12.97
CA SER A 84 9.53 4.82 11.91
C SER A 84 10.31 3.62 12.45
N GLU A 85 10.97 2.91 11.53
CA GLU A 85 11.94 1.87 11.88
C GLU A 85 13.14 2.39 12.71
N SER A 86 13.37 3.71 12.74
CA SER A 86 14.41 4.35 13.56
C SER A 86 13.90 4.90 14.90
N SER A 87 12.59 4.86 15.19
CA SER A 87 12.05 5.37 16.47
C SER A 87 12.58 4.58 17.68
N PRO A 88 13.07 5.22 18.76
CA PRO A 88 13.56 4.49 19.94
C PRO A 88 12.46 3.67 20.63
N LYS A 89 12.82 2.48 21.14
CA LYS A 89 11.89 1.59 21.86
C LYS A 89 11.24 2.29 23.05
N GLU A 90 11.98 3.15 23.76
CA GLU A 90 11.50 3.91 24.91
C GLU A 90 10.31 4.80 24.55
N THR A 91 10.36 5.45 23.39
CA THR A 91 9.26 6.29 22.87
C THR A 91 8.04 5.44 22.54
N LEU A 92 8.27 4.25 21.97
CA LEU A 92 7.23 3.32 21.55
C LEU A 92 6.57 2.58 22.73
N ASN A 93 7.26 2.44 23.86
CA ASN A 93 6.80 1.67 25.01
C ASN A 93 5.47 2.17 25.59
N SER A 94 5.21 3.48 25.53
CA SER A 94 3.93 4.06 25.97
C SER A 94 2.73 3.61 25.14
N TYR A 95 2.94 3.14 23.91
CA TYR A 95 1.90 2.69 22.99
C TYR A 95 1.83 1.16 22.91
N PHE A 96 2.99 0.51 22.84
CA PHE A 96 3.11 -0.92 22.56
C PHE A 96 3.53 -1.75 23.77
N GLY A 97 3.81 -1.14 24.93
CA GLY A 97 4.16 -1.86 26.17
C GLY A 97 2.99 -2.58 26.83
N THR A 98 1.76 -2.35 26.36
CA THR A 98 0.56 -3.08 26.78
C THR A 98 -0.11 -3.71 25.59
N LYS A 99 -0.62 -4.94 25.73
CA LYS A 99 -1.31 -5.65 24.66
C LYS A 99 -2.56 -4.89 24.22
N LYS A 100 -2.59 -4.50 22.94
CA LYS A 100 -3.71 -3.85 22.25
C LYS A 100 -3.70 -4.25 20.78
N ASP A 101 -4.87 -4.30 20.15
CA ASP A 101 -4.95 -4.51 18.71
C ASP A 101 -4.21 -3.38 17.97
N LEU A 102 -3.52 -3.74 16.89
CA LEU A 102 -2.79 -2.80 16.03
C LEU A 102 -3.43 -2.77 14.65
N VAL A 103 -3.97 -1.61 14.28
CA VAL A 103 -4.67 -1.42 13.01
C VAL A 103 -3.92 -0.41 12.15
N PHE A 104 -3.62 -0.79 10.91
CA PHE A 104 -3.06 0.11 9.90
C PHE A 104 -4.16 0.54 8.94
N ILE A 105 -4.22 1.81 8.59
CA ILE A 105 -5.14 2.34 7.58
C ILE A 105 -4.33 2.96 6.45
N VAL A 106 -4.54 2.48 5.23
CA VAL A 106 -3.80 2.90 4.03
C VAL A 106 -4.75 3.52 3.01
N HIS A 107 -4.53 4.78 2.69
CA HIS A 107 -5.32 5.51 1.70
C HIS A 107 -4.94 5.15 0.25
N GLY A 108 -5.76 5.60 -0.70
CA GLY A 108 -5.62 5.31 -2.13
C GLY A 108 -5.00 6.42 -2.97
N PHE A 109 -5.23 6.34 -4.28
CA PHE A 109 -4.72 7.28 -5.29
C PHE A 109 -5.29 8.69 -5.11
N GLY A 110 -4.42 9.69 -5.04
CA GLY A 110 -4.76 11.10 -4.88
C GLY A 110 -5.31 11.48 -3.51
N GLN A 111 -5.33 10.55 -2.55
CA GLN A 111 -5.60 10.81 -1.14
C GLN A 111 -4.28 11.07 -0.38
N GLY A 112 -4.38 11.59 0.84
CA GLY A 112 -3.20 11.94 1.64
C GLY A 112 -3.57 12.65 2.94
N GLU A 113 -2.73 13.60 3.37
CA GLU A 113 -2.84 14.27 4.68
C GLU A 113 -4.17 14.99 4.93
N HIS A 114 -4.86 15.42 3.87
CA HIS A 114 -6.14 16.12 3.96
C HIS A 114 -7.37 15.22 3.74
N SER A 115 -7.15 13.92 3.55
CA SER A 115 -8.26 12.97 3.39
C SER A 115 -8.89 12.65 4.73
N THR A 116 -10.22 12.76 4.81
CA THR A 116 -10.96 12.53 6.06
C THR A 116 -11.16 11.04 6.34
N MET A 117 -11.26 10.20 5.30
CA MET A 117 -11.58 8.77 5.43
C MET A 117 -10.70 8.04 6.47
N PRO A 118 -9.35 8.13 6.47
CA PRO A 118 -8.55 7.44 7.47
C PRO A 118 -8.80 7.93 8.90
N ILE A 119 -9.07 9.23 9.08
CA ILE A 119 -9.31 9.84 10.39
C ILE A 119 -10.70 9.44 10.91
N GLU A 120 -11.73 9.58 10.08
CA GLU A 120 -13.10 9.20 10.42
C GLU A 120 -13.20 7.70 10.76
N MET A 121 -12.49 6.86 10.01
CA MET A 121 -12.43 5.42 10.27
C MET A 121 -11.76 5.13 11.62
N LYS A 122 -10.57 5.70 11.87
CA LYS A 122 -9.90 5.59 13.18
C LYS A 122 -10.84 6.01 14.31
N ASP A 123 -11.51 7.15 14.19
CA ASP A 123 -12.39 7.66 15.24
C ASP A 123 -13.57 6.72 15.49
N ALA A 124 -14.20 6.22 14.44
CA ALA A 124 -15.27 5.22 14.53
C ALA A 124 -14.81 3.93 15.24
N PHE A 125 -13.59 3.46 14.97
CA PHE A 125 -13.01 2.33 15.67
C PHE A 125 -12.74 2.62 17.15
N LEU A 126 -12.13 3.77 17.46
CA LEU A 126 -11.79 4.19 18.82
C LEU A 126 -13.02 4.49 19.70
N GLU A 127 -14.22 4.56 19.13
CA GLU A 127 -15.48 4.53 19.87
C GLU A 127 -15.88 3.14 20.37
N LYS A 128 -15.34 2.07 19.75
CA LYS A 128 -15.74 0.68 20.01
C LYS A 128 -14.63 -0.14 20.67
N MET A 129 -13.37 0.14 20.37
CA MET A 129 -12.23 -0.65 20.82
C MET A 129 -11.04 0.25 21.17
N ASP A 130 -10.35 -0.08 22.28
CA ASP A 130 -9.07 0.53 22.61
C ASP A 130 -7.95 -0.19 21.83
N CYS A 131 -7.49 0.46 20.77
CA CYS A 131 -6.49 -0.07 19.86
C CYS A 131 -5.52 1.02 19.42
N ASN A 132 -4.35 0.60 18.94
CA ASN A 132 -3.36 1.48 18.35
C ASN A 132 -3.63 1.58 16.84
N PHE A 133 -3.67 2.79 16.32
CA PHE A 133 -3.87 3.05 14.89
C PHE A 133 -2.61 3.63 14.27
N VAL A 134 -2.21 3.09 13.13
CA VAL A 134 -1.19 3.70 12.28
C VAL A 134 -1.83 4.09 10.96
N ILE A 135 -2.02 5.40 10.76
CA ILE A 135 -2.44 5.93 9.45
C ILE A 135 -1.18 6.07 8.60
N VAL A 136 -1.17 5.37 7.47
CA VAL A 136 -0.06 5.36 6.52
C VAL A 136 -0.31 6.44 5.46
N LEU A 137 0.48 7.50 5.53
CA LEU A 137 0.42 8.64 4.62
C LEU A 137 1.53 8.53 3.58
N TRP A 138 1.17 8.32 2.33
CA TRP A 138 2.10 8.23 1.19
C TRP A 138 1.68 9.22 0.09
N THR A 139 1.30 10.43 0.53
CA THR A 139 0.66 11.50 -0.27
C THR A 139 1.42 11.82 -1.56
N GLU A 140 2.74 12.04 -1.48
CA GLU A 140 3.52 12.36 -2.68
C GLU A 140 3.65 11.16 -3.62
N GLY A 141 3.83 9.96 -3.06
CA GLY A 141 3.83 8.71 -3.82
C GLY A 141 2.51 8.34 -4.47
N ALA A 142 1.38 8.80 -3.92
CA ALA A 142 0.02 8.54 -4.41
C ALA A 142 -0.56 9.67 -5.29
N LYS A 143 0.20 10.73 -5.54
CA LYS A 143 -0.29 12.00 -6.09
C LYS A 143 -0.82 11.87 -7.52
N LYS A 144 -1.88 12.62 -7.82
CA LYS A 144 -2.39 12.82 -9.19
C LYS A 144 -1.42 13.70 -10.01
N PRO A 145 -1.31 13.53 -11.34
CA PRO A 145 -2.07 12.62 -12.21
C PRO A 145 -1.37 11.28 -12.50
N LEU A 146 -0.22 11.00 -11.88
CA LEU A 146 0.70 9.92 -12.28
C LEU A 146 0.29 8.54 -11.71
N TYR A 147 -0.83 8.00 -12.19
CA TYR A 147 -1.39 6.74 -11.68
C TYR A 147 -0.44 5.53 -11.81
N ASN A 148 0.28 5.42 -12.93
CA ASN A 148 1.23 4.32 -13.16
C ASN A 148 2.38 4.32 -12.13
N ILE A 149 2.88 5.51 -11.77
CA ILE A 149 3.92 5.66 -10.75
C ILE A 149 3.32 5.35 -9.36
N ALA A 150 2.13 5.86 -9.06
CA ALA A 150 1.44 5.57 -7.80
C ALA A 150 1.17 4.06 -7.63
N ALA A 151 0.74 3.39 -8.69
CA ALA A 151 0.53 1.94 -8.69
C ALA A 151 1.85 1.20 -8.42
N ALA A 152 2.97 1.58 -9.07
CA ALA A 152 4.27 0.97 -8.80
C ALA A 152 4.76 1.22 -7.35
N ASN A 153 4.50 2.41 -6.79
CA ASN A 153 4.86 2.77 -5.43
C ASN A 153 4.18 1.91 -4.36
N THR A 154 3.04 1.28 -4.66
CA THR A 154 2.33 0.45 -3.69
C THR A 154 3.20 -0.68 -3.11
N ALA A 155 4.07 -1.28 -3.92
CA ALA A 155 5.00 -2.31 -3.50
C ALA A 155 6.01 -1.80 -2.46
N LEU A 156 6.52 -0.57 -2.68
CA LEU A 156 7.45 0.08 -1.76
C LEU A 156 6.78 0.42 -0.44
N VAL A 157 5.59 1.02 -0.47
CA VAL A 157 4.85 1.37 0.75
C VAL A 157 4.51 0.11 1.55
N GLY A 158 4.08 -0.97 0.88
CA GLY A 158 3.79 -2.25 1.53
C GLY A 158 5.01 -2.81 2.26
N ARG A 159 6.19 -2.75 1.63
CA ARG A 159 7.44 -3.18 2.23
C ARG A 159 7.88 -2.31 3.42
N GLN A 160 7.69 -0.99 3.36
CA GLN A 160 7.95 -0.10 4.50
C GLN A 160 7.05 -0.42 5.70
N ILE A 161 5.76 -0.70 5.47
CA ILE A 161 4.87 -1.14 6.55
C ILE A 161 5.36 -2.48 7.13
N ALA A 162 5.77 -3.43 6.29
CA ALA A 162 6.24 -4.74 6.74
C ALA A 162 7.50 -4.65 7.62
N PHE A 163 8.45 -3.79 7.28
CA PHE A 163 9.65 -3.59 8.09
C PHE A 163 9.36 -2.88 9.41
N LEU A 164 8.51 -1.84 9.40
CA LEU A 164 8.02 -1.23 10.63
C LEU A 164 7.32 -2.26 11.52
N LEU A 165 6.45 -3.09 10.95
CA LEU A 165 5.72 -4.12 11.70
C LEU A 165 6.67 -5.18 12.26
N LYS A 166 7.65 -5.65 11.48
CA LYS A 166 8.70 -6.57 11.95
C LYS A 166 9.38 -6.00 13.19
N LYS A 167 9.85 -4.75 13.12
CA LYS A 167 10.44 -4.08 14.27
C LYS A 167 9.52 -4.07 15.49
N LEU A 168 8.26 -3.67 15.33
CA LEU A 168 7.31 -3.61 16.44
C LEU A 168 7.12 -4.99 17.09
N THR A 169 7.01 -6.05 16.28
CA THR A 169 6.88 -7.43 16.79
C THR A 169 8.16 -7.96 17.45
N GLU A 170 9.34 -7.45 17.08
CA GLU A 170 10.62 -7.84 17.68
C GLU A 170 10.92 -7.07 18.97
N GLU A 171 10.57 -5.79 19.03
CA GLU A 171 10.77 -4.97 20.23
C GLU A 171 9.72 -5.23 21.31
N PHE A 172 8.50 -5.64 20.92
CA PHE A 172 7.34 -5.85 21.78
C PHE A 172 6.68 -7.23 21.55
N PRO A 173 7.43 -8.35 21.70
CA PRO A 173 6.96 -9.68 21.30
C PRO A 173 5.77 -10.20 22.12
N ASP A 174 5.58 -9.71 23.34
CA ASP A 174 4.50 -10.15 24.25
C ASP A 174 3.18 -9.38 24.04
N THR A 175 3.24 -8.24 23.34
CA THR A 175 2.12 -7.28 23.26
C THR A 175 1.74 -6.90 21.84
N VAL A 176 2.65 -6.99 20.87
CA VAL A 176 2.39 -6.79 19.44
C VAL A 176 2.48 -8.14 18.73
N LEU A 177 1.35 -8.83 18.64
CA LEU A 177 1.25 -10.13 17.99
C LEU A 177 0.85 -9.93 16.52
N SER A 178 1.61 -10.49 15.58
CA SER A 178 1.30 -10.36 14.14
C SER A 178 -0.08 -10.92 13.78
N SER A 179 -0.55 -11.94 14.51
CA SER A 179 -1.89 -12.54 14.37
C SER A 179 -3.03 -11.60 14.82
N GLU A 180 -2.74 -10.53 15.55
CA GLU A 180 -3.71 -9.52 16.02
C GLU A 180 -3.58 -8.19 15.26
N VAL A 181 -2.73 -8.16 14.22
CA VAL A 181 -2.58 -6.99 13.36
C VAL A 181 -3.64 -7.02 12.25
N HIS A 182 -4.27 -5.86 12.04
CA HIS A 182 -5.25 -5.66 10.97
C HIS A 182 -4.82 -4.53 10.04
N LEU A 183 -4.65 -4.82 8.75
CA LEU A 183 -4.43 -3.81 7.72
C LEU A 183 -5.72 -3.53 6.96
N ILE A 184 -6.11 -2.26 6.86
CA ILE A 184 -7.24 -1.81 6.06
C ILE A 184 -6.68 -0.93 4.93
N GLY A 185 -6.93 -1.32 3.69
CA GLY A 185 -6.43 -0.61 2.52
C GLY A 185 -7.56 -0.24 1.57
N PHE A 186 -7.62 1.03 1.15
CA PHE A 186 -8.59 1.52 0.18
C PHE A 186 -7.96 1.76 -1.20
N SER A 187 -8.63 1.33 -2.28
CA SER A 187 -8.16 1.52 -3.66
C SER A 187 -6.73 0.97 -3.86
N LEU A 188 -5.74 1.80 -4.24
CA LEU A 188 -4.33 1.39 -4.30
C LEU A 188 -3.79 0.91 -2.94
N GLY A 189 -4.32 1.44 -1.84
CA GLY A 189 -3.97 1.03 -0.47
C GLY A 189 -4.31 -0.43 -0.16
N ALA A 190 -5.30 -1.02 -0.84
CA ALA A 190 -5.60 -2.44 -0.69
C ALA A 190 -4.45 -3.33 -1.19
N HIS A 191 -3.79 -2.91 -2.28
CA HIS A 191 -2.61 -3.60 -2.79
C HIS A 191 -1.38 -3.36 -1.93
N VAL A 192 -1.21 -2.14 -1.39
CA VAL A 192 -0.20 -1.86 -0.35
C VAL A 192 -0.34 -2.86 0.80
N ALA A 193 -1.57 -3.11 1.28
CA ALA A 193 -1.81 -4.05 2.37
C ALA A 193 -1.42 -5.49 2.00
N GLY A 194 -1.77 -5.95 0.79
CA GLY A 194 -1.35 -7.27 0.29
C GLY A 194 0.17 -7.40 0.18
N PHE A 195 0.84 -6.39 -0.36
CA PHE A 195 2.30 -6.33 -0.45
C PHE A 195 2.97 -6.30 0.92
N CYS A 196 2.37 -5.63 1.91
CA CYS A 196 2.84 -5.69 3.29
C CYS A 196 2.78 -7.12 3.85
N GLY A 197 1.62 -7.77 3.80
CA GLY A 197 1.45 -9.12 4.33
C GLY A 197 2.37 -10.15 3.69
N ARG A 198 2.54 -10.05 2.36
CA ARG A 198 3.47 -10.87 1.60
C ARG A 198 4.92 -10.65 2.00
N THR A 199 5.35 -9.39 2.07
CA THR A 199 6.72 -9.05 2.49
C THR A 199 6.98 -9.47 3.93
N PHE A 200 6.04 -9.24 4.83
CA PHE A 200 6.14 -9.62 6.24
C PHE A 200 6.32 -11.13 6.39
N THR A 201 5.55 -11.92 5.64
CA THR A 201 5.70 -13.38 5.60
C THR A 201 7.08 -13.79 5.09
N LEU A 202 7.57 -13.16 4.01
CA LEU A 202 8.89 -13.46 3.46
C LEU A 202 10.04 -13.18 4.45
N ILE A 203 9.97 -12.08 5.19
CA ILE A 203 11.08 -11.65 6.07
C ILE A 203 11.00 -12.19 7.50
N THR A 204 9.85 -12.73 7.93
CA THR A 204 9.65 -13.22 9.31
C THR A 204 9.20 -14.67 9.40
N ASN A 205 8.75 -15.28 8.29
CA ASN A 205 8.05 -16.56 8.28
C ASN A 205 6.80 -16.60 9.16
N LYS A 206 6.18 -15.43 9.42
CA LYS A 206 4.90 -15.27 10.11
C LYS A 206 3.91 -14.51 9.24
N THR A 207 2.63 -14.80 9.39
CA THR A 207 1.54 -14.10 8.71
C THR A 207 0.98 -12.97 9.58
N ILE A 208 0.30 -12.04 8.90
CA ILE A 208 -0.51 -10.99 9.54
C ILE A 208 -1.92 -11.55 9.78
N GLY A 209 -2.57 -11.17 10.88
CA GLY A 209 -3.89 -11.67 11.25
C GLY A 209 -4.98 -11.35 10.24
N ARG A 210 -5.10 -10.08 9.80
CA ARG A 210 -6.15 -9.69 8.87
C ARG A 210 -5.77 -8.61 7.88
N ILE A 211 -6.27 -8.71 6.65
CA ILE A 211 -6.33 -7.62 5.68
C ILE A 211 -7.77 -7.39 5.25
N THR A 212 -8.22 -6.13 5.27
CA THR A 212 -9.48 -5.72 4.64
C THR A 212 -9.18 -4.84 3.43
N GLY A 213 -9.56 -5.32 2.24
CA GLY A 213 -9.47 -4.56 0.99
C GLY A 213 -10.77 -3.82 0.69
N LEU A 214 -10.73 -2.49 0.68
CA LEU A 214 -11.87 -1.63 0.34
C LEU A 214 -11.74 -1.17 -1.12
N ASP A 215 -12.58 -1.73 -1.99
CA ASP A 215 -12.60 -1.57 -3.45
C ASP A 215 -11.18 -1.56 -4.08
N PRO A 216 -10.44 -2.69 -4.02
CA PRO A 216 -9.06 -2.74 -4.50
C PRO A 216 -8.96 -2.30 -5.96
N ALA A 217 -7.95 -1.48 -6.29
CA ALA A 217 -7.88 -0.82 -7.59
C ALA A 217 -7.73 -1.81 -8.78
N ASN A 218 -8.39 -1.48 -9.89
CA ASN A 218 -8.41 -2.32 -11.08
C ASN A 218 -7.20 -2.10 -12.00
N ALA A 219 -7.03 -0.85 -12.43
CA ALA A 219 -6.11 -0.51 -13.50
C ALA A 219 -4.68 -0.89 -13.10
N LEU A 220 -4.00 -1.65 -13.98
CA LEU A 220 -2.67 -2.23 -13.80
C LEU A 220 -2.58 -3.47 -12.89
N PHE A 221 -3.61 -3.79 -12.11
CA PHE A 221 -3.60 -4.92 -11.16
C PHE A 221 -4.37 -6.14 -11.66
N THR A 222 -5.54 -5.95 -12.27
CA THR A 222 -6.44 -7.05 -12.65
C THR A 222 -5.75 -8.15 -13.45
N ASN A 223 -4.88 -7.81 -14.40
CA ASN A 223 -4.22 -8.78 -15.28
C ASN A 223 -2.71 -8.92 -15.04
N SER A 224 -2.16 -8.30 -14.00
CA SER A 224 -0.72 -8.39 -13.72
C SER A 224 -0.32 -9.68 -12.99
N GLY A 225 -1.26 -10.31 -12.28
CA GLY A 225 -0.94 -11.36 -11.29
C GLY A 225 -0.29 -10.82 -10.01
N VAL A 226 -0.09 -9.50 -9.94
CA VAL A 226 0.57 -8.76 -8.85
C VAL A 226 -0.48 -7.85 -8.23
N HIS A 227 -1.26 -8.40 -7.30
CA HIS A 227 -2.34 -7.72 -6.58
C HIS A 227 -2.55 -8.37 -5.19
N LEU A 228 -3.48 -7.81 -4.41
CA LEU A 228 -3.93 -8.39 -3.14
C LEU A 228 -4.45 -9.81 -3.37
N ARG A 229 -4.13 -10.78 -2.51
CA ARG A 229 -4.66 -12.15 -2.59
C ARG A 229 -4.99 -12.70 -1.20
N ALA A 230 -5.82 -13.73 -1.16
CA ALA A 230 -6.24 -14.41 0.06
C ALA A 230 -5.07 -14.87 0.95
N SER A 231 -3.93 -15.26 0.35
CA SER A 231 -2.77 -15.75 1.11
C SER A 231 -1.87 -14.64 1.67
N ASP A 232 -2.22 -13.37 1.53
CA ASP A 232 -1.40 -12.27 2.07
C ASP A 232 -1.59 -12.07 3.59
N ALA A 233 -2.61 -12.67 4.20
CA ALA A 233 -2.85 -12.70 5.64
C ALA A 233 -3.61 -13.99 6.04
N ASP A 234 -3.72 -14.26 7.34
CA ASP A 234 -4.53 -15.38 7.86
C ASP A 234 -5.99 -15.27 7.41
N PHE A 235 -6.50 -14.04 7.36
CA PHE A 235 -7.82 -13.72 6.82
C PHE A 235 -7.80 -12.45 5.97
N VAL A 236 -8.25 -12.55 4.71
CA VAL A 236 -8.45 -11.40 3.82
C VAL A 236 -9.93 -11.30 3.47
N ASP A 237 -10.55 -10.18 3.81
CA ASP A 237 -11.89 -9.83 3.39
C ASP A 237 -11.90 -8.61 2.46
N VAL A 238 -12.66 -8.69 1.38
CA VAL A 238 -12.68 -7.66 0.34
C VAL A 238 -14.09 -7.16 0.14
N ILE A 239 -14.25 -5.85 0.03
CA ILE A 239 -15.53 -5.21 -0.27
C ILE A 239 -15.42 -4.54 -1.63
N HIS A 240 -16.25 -4.97 -2.57
CA HIS A 240 -16.30 -4.42 -3.93
C HIS A 240 -17.46 -3.45 -4.05
N THR A 241 -17.20 -2.19 -4.40
CA THR A 241 -18.24 -1.15 -4.55
C THR A 241 -18.34 -0.60 -5.97
N ASN A 242 -17.25 -0.64 -6.74
CA ASN A 242 -17.17 -0.13 -8.11
C ASN A 242 -16.34 -1.02 -9.04
N ARG A 243 -16.58 -2.34 -8.96
CA ARG A 243 -15.89 -3.34 -9.79
C ARG A 243 -16.33 -3.31 -11.25
N GLY A 244 -15.43 -3.74 -12.13
CA GLY A 244 -15.73 -4.05 -13.53
C GLY A 244 -14.60 -3.69 -14.48
N GLN A 245 -14.91 -3.13 -15.65
CA GLN A 245 -13.91 -2.73 -16.64
C GLN A 245 -13.51 -1.26 -16.47
N ALA A 246 -12.22 -0.99 -16.35
CA ALA A 246 -11.68 0.38 -16.26
C ALA A 246 -12.12 1.26 -17.44
N SER A 247 -12.22 0.70 -18.66
CA SER A 247 -12.73 1.39 -19.85
C SER A 247 -14.19 1.87 -19.73
N ARG A 248 -14.94 1.35 -18.76
CA ARG A 248 -16.33 1.74 -18.44
C ARG A 248 -16.42 2.57 -17.16
N GLY A 249 -15.31 3.16 -16.70
CA GLY A 249 -15.26 3.99 -15.50
C GLY A 249 -15.31 3.19 -14.18
N LYS A 250 -15.03 1.88 -14.22
CA LYS A 250 -15.00 1.02 -13.03
C LYS A 250 -13.60 0.97 -12.43
N MET A 251 -13.47 1.44 -11.20
CA MET A 251 -12.19 1.63 -10.53
C MET A 251 -11.75 0.42 -9.71
N GLY A 252 -12.69 -0.42 -9.27
CA GLY A 252 -12.43 -1.65 -8.51
C GLY A 252 -12.12 -2.86 -9.38
N ILE A 253 -11.25 -3.74 -8.89
CA ILE A 253 -10.91 -5.03 -9.51
C ILE A 253 -12.16 -5.92 -9.54
N ASP A 254 -12.42 -6.58 -10.67
CA ASP A 254 -13.58 -7.50 -10.79
C ASP A 254 -13.26 -8.93 -10.33
N LYS A 255 -11.98 -9.21 -10.07
CA LYS A 255 -11.52 -10.51 -9.58
C LYS A 255 -11.76 -10.63 -8.09
N GLN A 256 -12.17 -11.82 -7.68
CA GLN A 256 -12.13 -12.23 -6.29
C GLN A 256 -10.68 -12.21 -5.80
N CYS A 257 -10.43 -11.56 -4.67
CA CYS A 257 -9.07 -11.43 -4.14
C CYS A 257 -8.95 -11.59 -2.62
N GLY A 258 -10.04 -11.92 -1.91
CA GLY A 258 -10.03 -12.33 -0.51
C GLY A 258 -10.39 -13.81 -0.31
N GLN A 259 -10.29 -14.27 0.94
CA GLN A 259 -10.99 -15.46 1.41
C GLN A 259 -12.51 -15.24 1.35
N VAL A 260 -12.94 -14.00 1.64
CA VAL A 260 -14.35 -13.58 1.59
C VAL A 260 -14.45 -12.27 0.80
N ASP A 261 -15.32 -12.26 -0.20
CA ASP A 261 -15.58 -11.08 -1.03
C ASP A 261 -17.05 -10.68 -0.94
N PHE A 262 -17.28 -9.43 -0.55
CA PHE A 262 -18.60 -8.82 -0.40
C PHE A 262 -18.91 -7.93 -1.60
N TYR A 263 -20.13 -8.06 -2.12
CA TYR A 263 -20.61 -7.31 -3.30
C TYR A 263 -21.88 -6.52 -2.98
N PRO A 264 -21.80 -5.50 -2.09
CA PRO A 264 -22.94 -4.64 -1.78
C PRO A 264 -23.54 -4.05 -3.06
N ASN A 265 -24.86 -4.17 -3.21
CA ASN A 265 -25.59 -3.71 -4.40
C ASN A 265 -25.02 -4.27 -5.72
N GLY A 266 -24.53 -5.51 -5.71
CA GLY A 266 -23.88 -6.17 -6.85
C GLY A 266 -22.41 -5.79 -7.07
N GLY A 267 -21.89 -4.89 -6.23
CA GLY A 267 -20.49 -4.46 -6.17
C GLY A 267 -20.04 -3.55 -7.30
N SER A 268 -20.99 -2.94 -8.03
CA SER A 268 -20.66 -2.11 -9.19
C SER A 268 -21.26 -0.70 -9.13
N ARG A 269 -22.54 -0.55 -8.76
CA ARG A 269 -23.18 0.77 -8.68
C ARG A 269 -23.88 0.90 -7.35
N GLN A 270 -23.38 1.80 -6.51
CA GLN A 270 -23.95 2.05 -5.20
C GLN A 270 -25.10 3.07 -5.28
N PRO A 271 -26.19 2.87 -4.53
CA PRO A 271 -27.22 3.89 -4.34
C PRO A 271 -26.60 5.22 -3.91
N GLY A 272 -27.14 6.34 -4.39
CA GLY A 272 -26.59 7.68 -4.10
C GLY A 272 -25.43 8.12 -5.01
N CYS A 273 -24.79 7.20 -5.74
CA CYS A 273 -23.72 7.53 -6.68
C CYS A 273 -24.23 7.73 -8.12
N SER A 274 -24.06 8.95 -8.64
CA SER A 274 -24.34 9.31 -10.04
C SER A 274 -23.05 9.26 -10.88
N TRP A 275 -23.18 9.19 -12.20
CA TRP A 275 -22.02 9.19 -13.12
C TRP A 275 -21.13 10.44 -12.96
N PHE A 276 -21.73 11.59 -12.60
CA PHE A 276 -21.02 12.84 -12.37
C PHE A 276 -20.33 12.92 -11.00
N SER A 277 -20.72 12.07 -10.04
CA SER A 277 -20.17 12.02 -8.68
C SER A 277 -18.72 11.49 -8.63
N VAL A 278 -18.24 10.87 -9.71
CA VAL A 278 -16.90 10.25 -9.77
C VAL A 278 -15.79 11.29 -9.97
N TRP A 279 -16.13 12.51 -10.40
CA TRP A 279 -15.15 13.53 -10.82
C TRP A 279 -15.13 14.81 -9.99
N LEU A 280 -16.08 15.02 -9.07
CA LEU A 280 -16.16 16.21 -8.25
C LEU A 280 -16.53 15.83 -6.81
N GLN A 281 -15.63 16.05 -5.86
CA GLN A 281 -15.81 17.11 -4.84
C GLN A 281 -14.71 17.10 -3.76
N PRO A 282 -14.25 18.29 -3.32
CA PRO A 282 -13.77 18.52 -1.97
C PRO A 282 -14.91 18.91 -1.00
N GLN A 283 -14.70 18.56 0.27
CA GLN A 283 -15.26 19.10 1.54
C GLN A 283 -16.64 18.68 2.10
N GLU A 284 -16.52 18.12 3.32
CA GLU A 284 -17.32 18.21 4.56
C GLU A 284 -18.81 17.78 4.62
N ILE A 285 -19.16 17.15 5.77
CA ILE A 285 -20.33 17.41 6.66
C ILE A 285 -20.65 16.13 7.44
N GLY A 286 -20.55 16.16 8.78
CA GLY A 286 -20.59 15.02 9.72
C GLY A 286 -21.92 14.30 10.04
N GLY A 287 -21.77 13.19 10.80
CA GLY A 287 -22.73 12.65 11.78
C GLY A 287 -23.84 11.65 11.34
N VAL A 288 -23.84 10.44 11.93
CA VAL A 288 -24.94 9.77 12.71
C VAL A 288 -24.67 8.25 12.82
N PHE A 289 -24.47 7.75 14.04
CA PHE A 289 -24.27 6.32 14.36
C PHE A 289 -25.55 5.66 14.89
N ARG A 290 -25.95 4.49 14.36
CA ARG A 290 -26.93 3.59 15.00
C ARG A 290 -26.42 2.14 15.06
N ARG A 291 -26.67 1.53 16.22
CA ARG A 291 -26.26 0.19 16.70
C ARG A 291 -26.71 -0.95 15.78
N ILE A 292 -25.80 -1.87 15.51
CA ILE A 292 -26.07 -3.32 15.36
C ILE A 292 -24.95 -4.07 16.12
N THR A 293 -25.30 -5.18 16.75
CA THR A 293 -24.47 -5.96 17.67
C THR A 293 -23.80 -7.16 17.00
N ASP A 294 -22.54 -7.37 17.39
CA ASP A 294 -21.64 -8.53 17.28
C ASP A 294 -20.88 -8.79 15.96
N GLY A 295 -19.56 -8.99 16.07
CA GLY A 295 -18.56 -9.02 14.99
C GLY A 295 -17.65 -7.77 14.90
N ARG A 296 -16.93 -7.43 15.98
CA ARG A 296 -16.44 -6.06 16.31
C ARG A 296 -15.62 -5.29 15.25
N THR A 297 -14.93 -5.94 14.32
CA THR A 297 -14.11 -5.26 13.28
C THR A 297 -14.81 -5.18 11.92
N LEU A 298 -15.41 -6.29 11.48
CA LEU A 298 -16.13 -6.36 10.20
C LEU A 298 -17.41 -5.52 10.26
N GLN A 299 -18.02 -5.40 11.44
CA GLN A 299 -19.17 -4.55 11.69
C GLN A 299 -18.82 -3.05 11.65
N VAL A 300 -17.61 -2.64 12.09
CA VAL A 300 -17.17 -1.24 11.95
C VAL A 300 -16.87 -0.91 10.49
N CYS A 301 -16.21 -1.80 9.75
CA CYS A 301 -16.02 -1.62 8.30
C CYS A 301 -17.36 -1.58 7.54
N LEU A 302 -18.32 -2.46 7.86
CA LEU A 302 -19.66 -2.45 7.26
C LEU A 302 -20.52 -1.26 7.69
N LEU A 303 -20.41 -0.80 8.94
CA LEU A 303 -21.07 0.43 9.43
C LEU A 303 -20.50 1.65 8.72
N PHE A 304 -19.18 1.70 8.54
CA PHE A 304 -18.51 2.73 7.77
C PHE A 304 -18.96 2.67 6.32
N LEU A 305 -19.02 1.48 5.71
CA LEU A 305 -19.52 1.29 4.35
C LEU A 305 -20.99 1.69 4.20
N HIS A 306 -21.84 1.36 5.17
CA HIS A 306 -23.24 1.75 5.18
C HIS A 306 -23.40 3.27 5.35
N GLN A 307 -22.53 3.94 6.11
CA GLN A 307 -22.51 5.40 6.23
C GLN A 307 -21.93 6.08 4.99
N TRP A 308 -20.90 5.49 4.37
CA TRP A 308 -20.25 5.96 3.15
C TRP A 308 -21.19 5.84 1.93
N VAL A 309 -21.92 4.72 1.82
CA VAL A 309 -22.96 4.48 0.80
C VAL A 309 -24.25 5.25 1.08
N ALA A 310 -24.67 5.42 2.35
CA ALA A 310 -25.91 6.14 2.68
C ALA A 310 -25.73 7.67 2.76
N GLY A 311 -24.51 8.18 2.89
CA GLY A 311 -24.24 9.59 3.06
C GLY A 311 -23.13 10.09 2.14
N GLN A 312 -23.47 10.35 0.87
CA GLN A 312 -22.84 11.30 -0.09
C GLN A 312 -21.30 11.54 -0.08
N ARG A 313 -20.47 10.72 0.55
CA ARG A 313 -19.05 11.01 0.73
C ARG A 313 -18.25 10.03 -0.11
N GLU A 314 -17.75 10.55 -1.23
CA GLU A 314 -16.88 9.91 -2.21
C GLU A 314 -17.50 8.67 -2.91
N CYS A 315 -17.80 8.79 -4.19
CA CYS A 315 -18.31 7.67 -5.00
C CYS A 315 -17.15 6.96 -5.71
N VAL A 316 -16.41 6.12 -4.97
CA VAL A 316 -15.40 5.21 -5.55
C VAL A 316 -15.51 3.83 -4.93
#